data_AF-R7GSN4-F1
#
_entry.id   AF-R7GSN4-F1
#
_cell.length_a   1.000
_cell.length_b   1.000
_cell.length_c   1.000
_cell.angle_alpha   90.00
_cell.angle_beta   90.00
_cell.angle_gamma   90.00
#
_symmetry.space_group_name_H-M   'P 1'
#
loop_
_entity.id
_entity.type
_entity.pdbx_description
1 polymer ?
#
loop_
_entity_poly.entity_id
_entity_poly.type
_entity_poly.pdbx_seq_one_letter_code
_entity_poly.pdbx_strand_id
1 'polypeptide(L)'
;MQTGFQYATDQEQFGYEKPFFVEELFYYPYCDCEDRSVLYSYLVRNLLKLDVVLLDYPNHIATAVCFNENVSGDFVTVGGKKYVVCDPTYIGASIGKAMPQFKNVAAKVLKY
;
A
#
# COMPACT_ATOMS: atom_id res chain seq x y z
N MET A 1 2.24 4.84 9.59
CA MET A 1 1.35 3.92 8.86
C MET A 1 1.26 2.57 9.53
N GLN A 2 2.29 1.70 9.45
CA GLN A 2 2.24 0.33 9.99
C GLN A 2 1.63 0.20 11.41
N THR A 3 1.98 1.09 12.33
CA THR A 3 1.48 1.09 13.72
C THR A 3 0.57 2.29 14.07
N GLY A 4 0.22 3.12 13.09
CA GLY A 4 -0.54 4.36 13.34
C GLY A 4 -2.03 4.11 13.62
N PHE A 5 -2.55 3.00 13.11
CA PHE A 5 -3.94 2.58 13.25
C PHE A 5 -3.98 1.09 13.58
N GLN A 6 -5.00 0.64 14.31
CA GLN A 6 -5.24 -0.79 14.50
C GLN A 6 -5.74 -1.41 13.19
N TYR A 7 -5.59 -2.73 13.04
CA TYR A 7 -6.05 -3.44 11.85
C TYR A 7 -7.37 -4.15 12.15
N ALA A 8 -8.37 -3.93 11.32
CA ALA A 8 -9.59 -4.71 11.23
C ALA A 8 -10.15 -4.54 9.81
N THR A 9 -10.69 -5.60 9.23
CA THR A 9 -11.37 -5.55 7.93
C THR A 9 -12.71 -4.81 8.03
N ASP A 10 -13.19 -4.28 6.92
CA ASP A 10 -14.52 -3.64 6.87
C ASP A 10 -15.64 -4.58 7.31
N GLN A 11 -15.53 -5.86 6.93
CA GLN A 11 -16.48 -6.87 7.37
C GLN A 11 -16.50 -7.03 8.90
N GLU A 12 -15.35 -6.95 9.58
CA GLU A 12 -15.27 -7.00 11.05
C GLU A 12 -15.82 -5.73 11.70
N GLN A 13 -15.64 -4.57 11.07
CA GLN A 13 -16.04 -3.28 11.62
C GLN A 13 -17.52 -2.95 11.39
N PHE A 14 -18.01 -3.17 10.16
CA PHE A 14 -19.31 -2.68 9.69
C PHE A 14 -20.25 -3.80 9.22
N GLY A 15 -19.71 -4.99 8.94
CA GLY A 15 -20.47 -6.11 8.40
C GLY A 15 -20.70 -6.06 6.88
N TYR A 16 -20.07 -5.12 6.18
CA TYR A 16 -20.09 -4.94 4.73
C TYR A 16 -18.85 -4.14 4.28
N GLU A 17 -18.51 -4.17 2.99
CA GLU A 17 -17.39 -3.40 2.41
C GLU A 17 -17.66 -1.89 2.43
N LYS A 18 -16.78 -1.10 3.03
CA LYS A 18 -16.88 0.36 3.12
C LYS A 18 -15.54 1.01 2.74
N PRO A 19 -15.31 1.34 1.45
CA PRO A 19 -14.13 2.08 1.07
C PRO A 19 -14.11 3.46 1.74
N PHE A 20 -12.96 3.86 2.29
CA PHE A 20 -12.79 5.15 2.95
C PHE A 20 -12.19 6.22 2.04
N PHE A 21 -12.65 7.46 2.21
CA PHE A 21 -11.89 8.62 1.78
C PHE A 21 -10.69 8.87 2.71
N VAL A 22 -9.64 9.53 2.20
CA VAL A 22 -8.42 9.82 2.99
C VAL A 22 -8.75 10.59 4.28
N GLU A 23 -9.76 11.45 4.24
CA GLU A 23 -10.23 12.23 5.38
C GLU A 23 -10.96 11.38 6.42
N GLU A 24 -11.68 10.32 5.99
CA GLU A 24 -12.39 9.40 6.89
C GLU A 24 -11.44 8.51 7.70
N LEU A 25 -10.22 8.27 7.19
CA LEU A 25 -9.21 7.43 7.84
C LEU A 25 -8.77 7.95 9.22
N PHE A 26 -8.93 9.25 9.49
CA PHE A 26 -8.61 9.83 10.79
C PHE A 26 -9.81 9.83 11.75
N TYR A 27 -11.00 9.50 11.26
CA TYR A 27 -12.22 9.42 12.05
C TYR A 27 -12.45 8.01 12.61
N TYR A 28 -12.21 6.97 11.80
CA TYR A 28 -12.39 5.58 12.20
C TYR A 28 -11.14 5.00 12.91
N PRO A 29 -11.32 4.12 13.92
CA PRO A 29 -10.21 3.63 14.73
C PRO A 29 -9.37 2.51 14.11
N TYR A 30 -9.86 1.88 13.05
CA TYR A 30 -9.18 0.77 12.36
C TYR A 30 -9.02 1.08 10.87
N CYS A 31 -7.92 0.58 10.29
CA CYS A 31 -7.64 0.66 8.87
C CYS A 31 -7.12 -0.68 8.37
N ASP A 32 -7.73 -1.18 7.31
CA ASP A 32 -7.34 -2.43 6.67
C ASP A 32 -6.20 -2.22 5.64
N CYS A 33 -5.97 -3.20 4.74
CA CYS A 33 -4.90 -3.09 3.75
C CYS A 33 -5.15 -2.04 2.66
N GLU A 34 -6.40 -1.82 2.24
CA GLU A 34 -6.77 -0.83 1.23
C GLU A 34 -6.56 0.57 1.79
N ASP A 35 -7.16 0.84 2.95
CA ASP A 35 -7.07 2.09 3.70
C ASP A 35 -5.63 2.55 3.90
N ARG A 36 -4.79 1.62 4.38
CA ARG A 36 -3.38 1.88 4.63
C ARG A 36 -2.64 2.19 3.33
N SER A 37 -2.98 1.51 2.24
CA SER A 37 -2.34 1.72 0.94
C SER A 37 -2.74 3.06 0.32
N VAL A 38 -4.01 3.44 0.43
CA VAL A 38 -4.53 4.74 -0.04
C VAL A 38 -3.87 5.88 0.71
N LEU A 39 -3.86 5.86 2.05
CA LEU A 39 -3.22 6.93 2.83
C LEU A 39 -1.71 6.96 2.63
N TYR A 40 -1.04 5.81 2.52
CA TYR A 40 0.40 5.79 2.27
C TYR A 40 0.73 6.41 0.91
N SER A 41 -0.01 6.03 -0.14
CA SER A 41 0.11 6.60 -1.48
C SER A 41 -0.11 8.12 -1.46
N TYR A 42 -1.17 8.58 -0.78
CA TYR A 42 -1.45 10.00 -0.61
C TYR A 42 -0.29 10.76 0.05
N LEU A 43 0.25 10.25 1.16
CA LEU A 43 1.35 10.89 1.88
C LEU A 43 2.65 10.92 1.06
N VAL A 44 3.02 9.82 0.41
CA VAL A 44 4.24 9.77 -0.42
C VAL A 44 4.13 10.73 -1.61
N ARG A 45 2.99 10.76 -2.30
CA ARG A 45 2.77 11.68 -3.41
C ARG A 45 2.77 13.14 -2.97
N ASN A 46 2.13 13.47 -1.85
CA ASN A 46 1.97 14.86 -1.43
C ASN A 46 3.16 15.42 -0.67
N LEU A 47 3.83 14.62 0.16
CA LEU A 47 4.95 15.08 0.98
C LEU A 47 6.30 14.85 0.30
N LEU A 48 6.51 13.66 -0.27
CA LEU A 48 7.80 13.29 -0.89
C LEU A 48 7.86 13.60 -2.39
N LYS A 49 6.71 13.90 -3.01
CA LYS A 49 6.59 14.16 -4.46
C LYS A 49 7.09 13.00 -5.32
N LEU A 50 6.92 11.76 -4.84
CA LEU A 50 7.25 10.53 -5.56
C LEU A 50 6.00 9.92 -6.19
N ASP A 51 6.15 9.23 -7.32
CA ASP A 51 5.07 8.50 -7.96
C ASP A 51 4.85 7.14 -7.28
N VAL A 52 3.59 6.72 -7.14
CA VAL A 52 3.20 5.53 -6.38
C VAL A 52 2.13 4.77 -7.15
N VAL A 53 2.28 3.46 -7.29
CA VAL A 53 1.22 2.59 -7.81
C VAL A 53 0.66 1.71 -6.70
N LEU A 54 -0.61 1.34 -6.82
CA LEU A 54 -1.17 0.29 -5.97
C LEU A 54 -0.89 -1.07 -6.62
N LEU A 55 -0.66 -2.06 -5.76
CA LEU A 55 -0.48 -3.45 -6.13
C LEU A 55 -1.66 -4.23 -5.58
N ASP A 56 -2.52 -4.68 -6.49
CA ASP A 56 -3.70 -5.48 -6.20
C ASP A 56 -3.35 -6.97 -6.32
N TYR A 57 -3.15 -7.60 -5.15
CA TYR A 57 -2.94 -9.04 -4.98
C TYR A 57 -4.25 -9.69 -4.53
N PRO A 58 -4.39 -11.03 -4.67
CA PRO A 58 -5.52 -11.74 -4.09
C PRO A 58 -5.67 -11.47 -2.59
N ASN A 59 -6.78 -10.80 -2.21
CA ASN A 59 -7.13 -10.39 -0.85
C ASN A 59 -6.10 -9.48 -0.17
N HIS A 60 -5.31 -8.69 -0.92
CA HIS A 60 -4.36 -7.76 -0.33
C HIS A 60 -4.01 -6.60 -1.27
N ILE A 61 -4.15 -5.38 -0.77
CA ILE A 61 -3.65 -4.19 -1.44
C ILE A 61 -2.35 -3.74 -0.77
N ALA A 62 -1.32 -3.51 -1.59
CA ALA A 62 -0.05 -2.91 -1.19
C ALA A 62 0.30 -1.73 -2.10
N THR A 63 1.46 -1.11 -1.88
CA THR A 63 1.95 -0.02 -2.74
C THR A 63 3.35 -0.31 -3.28
N ALA A 64 3.72 0.36 -4.36
CA ALA A 64 5.09 0.44 -4.82
C ALA A 64 5.45 1.86 -5.26
N VAL A 65 6.64 2.32 -4.88
CA VAL A 65 7.10 3.71 -5.03
C VAL A 65 8.19 3.80 -6.10
N CYS A 66 8.05 4.74 -7.02
CA CYS A 66 9.10 5.09 -7.99
C CYS A 66 10.06 6.08 -7.34
N PHE A 67 11.15 5.58 -6.78
CA PHE A 67 12.21 6.41 -6.20
C PHE A 67 13.03 7.11 -7.28
N ASN A 68 13.56 8.28 -6.95
CA ASN A 68 14.50 9.03 -7.81
C ASN A 68 15.94 8.47 -7.75
N GLU A 69 16.19 7.57 -6.81
CA GLU A 69 17.45 6.88 -6.61
C GLU A 69 17.28 5.37 -6.82
N ASN A 70 18.40 4.66 -6.99
CA ASN A 70 18.35 3.22 -7.18
C ASN A 70 18.19 2.49 -5.84
N VAL A 71 16.94 2.28 -5.44
CA VAL A 71 16.58 1.50 -4.25
C VAL A 71 16.52 0.01 -4.59
N SER A 72 17.17 -0.83 -3.79
CA SER A 72 17.15 -2.29 -3.93
C SER A 72 15.91 -2.93 -3.29
N GLY A 73 15.63 -4.18 -3.64
CA GLY A 73 14.52 -4.97 -3.09
C GLY A 73 13.50 -5.39 -4.14
N ASP A 74 12.42 -6.00 -3.69
CA ASP A 74 11.28 -6.45 -4.50
C ASP A 74 10.65 -5.25 -5.22
N PHE A 75 10.40 -5.38 -6.51
CA PHE A 75 9.91 -4.29 -7.36
C PHE A 75 9.01 -4.79 -8.49
N VAL A 76 8.24 -3.87 -9.06
CA VAL A 76 7.52 -4.04 -10.31
C VAL A 76 7.97 -3.01 -11.33
N THR A 77 7.87 -3.33 -12.62
CA THR A 77 8.17 -2.39 -13.71
C THR A 77 6.87 -1.93 -14.35
N VAL A 78 6.65 -0.61 -14.39
CA VAL A 78 5.44 0.00 -14.96
C VAL A 78 5.86 1.08 -15.95
N GLY A 79 5.53 0.91 -17.23
CA GLY A 79 5.90 1.86 -18.27
C GLY A 79 7.41 2.13 -18.37
N GLY A 80 8.23 1.09 -18.15
CA GLY A 80 9.70 1.18 -18.18
C GLY A 80 10.34 1.78 -16.92
N LYS A 81 9.56 2.19 -15.92
CA LYS A 81 10.05 2.70 -14.63
C LYS A 81 9.97 1.62 -13.55
N LYS A 82 10.93 1.63 -12.63
CA LYS A 82 11.02 0.72 -11.49
C LYS A 82 10.23 1.29 -10.31
N TYR A 83 9.30 0.51 -9.76
CA TYR A 83 8.55 0.83 -8.55
C TYR A 83 8.88 -0.21 -7.49
N VAL A 84 9.49 0.21 -6.38
CA VAL A 84 9.93 -0.67 -5.29
C VAL A 84 8.80 -0.86 -4.28
N VAL A 85 8.55 -2.10 -3.88
CA VAL A 85 7.43 -2.47 -3.00
C VAL A 85 7.57 -1.81 -1.63
N CYS A 86 6.50 -1.14 -1.20
CA CYS A 86 6.34 -0.52 0.11
C CYS A 86 4.99 -0.93 0.67
N ASP A 87 4.97 -1.93 1.56
CA ASP A 87 3.73 -2.45 2.13
C ASP A 87 3.45 -1.81 3.51
N PRO A 88 2.42 -0.95 3.64
CA PRO A 88 2.08 -0.31 4.90
C PRO A 88 1.36 -1.24 5.89
N THR A 89 0.98 -2.44 5.47
CA THR A 89 0.34 -3.49 6.29
C THR A 89 1.37 -4.51 6.77
N TYR A 90 2.49 -4.70 6.07
CA TYR A 90 3.55 -5.60 6.50
C TYR A 90 4.40 -4.99 7.63
N ILE A 91 3.98 -5.23 8.87
CA ILE A 91 4.62 -4.69 10.07
C ILE A 91 6.10 -5.08 10.17
N GLY A 92 6.96 -4.09 10.36
CA GLY A 92 8.41 -4.25 10.48
C GLY A 92 9.13 -4.47 9.15
N ALA A 93 8.41 -4.39 8.02
CA ALA A 93 9.03 -4.48 6.70
C ALA A 93 9.73 -3.18 6.34
N SER A 94 10.99 -3.31 5.92
CA SER A 94 11.73 -2.24 5.25
C SER A 94 11.27 -2.05 3.81
N ILE A 95 11.68 -0.94 3.19
CA ILE A 95 11.47 -0.66 1.76
C ILE A 95 12.00 -1.84 0.92
N GLY A 96 11.24 -2.21 -0.11
CA GLY A 96 11.61 -3.28 -1.04
C GLY A 96 11.40 -4.69 -0.48
N LYS A 97 10.55 -4.85 0.53
CA LYS A 97 10.23 -6.15 1.11
C LYS A 97 8.75 -6.46 0.88
N ALA A 98 8.46 -7.32 -0.09
CA ALA A 98 7.13 -7.88 -0.27
C ALA A 98 6.86 -8.95 0.80
N MET A 99 5.59 -9.14 1.17
CA MET A 99 5.21 -10.26 2.03
C MET A 99 5.57 -11.59 1.34
N PRO A 100 6.09 -12.60 2.07
CA PRO A 100 6.59 -13.84 1.48
C PRO A 100 5.61 -14.53 0.52
N GLN A 101 4.31 -14.53 0.86
CA GLN A 101 3.26 -15.15 0.05
C GLN A 101 2.99 -14.45 -1.29
N PHE A 102 3.42 -13.19 -1.46
CA PHE A 102 3.17 -12.40 -2.67
C PHE A 102 4.40 -12.28 -3.58
N LYS A 103 5.57 -12.81 -3.18
CA LYS A 103 6.82 -12.69 -3.95
C LYS A 103 6.77 -13.28 -5.36
N ASN A 104 5.98 -14.34 -5.54
CA ASN A 104 5.81 -15.03 -6.83
C ASN A 104 4.38 -14.89 -7.38
N VAL A 105 3.63 -13.91 -6.87
CA VAL A 105 2.26 -13.63 -7.31
C VAL A 105 2.28 -12.36 -8.15
N ALA A 106 1.72 -12.43 -9.35
CA ALA A 106 1.58 -11.24 -10.19
C ALA A 106 0.52 -10.33 -9.58
N ALA A 107 0.91 -9.13 -9.17
CA ALA A 107 -0.03 -8.08 -8.78
C ALA A 107 -0.63 -7.45 -10.03
N LYS A 108 -1.92 -7.10 -9.97
CA LYS A 108 -2.47 -6.13 -10.90
C LYS A 108 -2.02 -4.74 -10.47
N VAL A 109 -1.37 -4.01 -11.37
CA VAL A 109 -0.93 -2.66 -11.09
C VAL A 109 -2.07 -1.69 -11.37
N LEU A 110 -2.43 -0.91 -10.36
CA LEU A 110 -3.42 0.16 -10.48
C LEU A 110 -2.70 1.50 -10.38
N LYS A 111 -2.86 2.33 -11.41
CA LYS A 111 -2.25 3.66 -11.50
C LYS A 111 -3.34 4.69 -11.78
N TYR A 112 -3.41 5.68 -10.91
CA TYR A 112 -4.29 6.84 -11.00
C TYR A 112 -3.47 8.11 -10.79
#